data_AF-A0A5R9JCD3-F1
#
_entry.id   AF-A0A5R9JCD3-F1
#
_cell.length_a   1.000
_cell.length_b   1.000
_cell.length_c   1.000
_cell.angle_alpha   90.00
_cell.angle_beta   90.00
_cell.angle_gamma   90.00
#
_symmetry.space_group_name_H-M   'P 1'
#
loop_
_entity.id
_entity.type
_entity.pdbx_description
1 polymer ?
#
loop_
_entity_poly.entity_id
_entity_poly.type
_entity_poly.pdbx_seq_one_letter_code
_entity_poly.pdbx_strand_id
1 'polypeptide(L)'
;MPGATGLRRLGAQVAVCLLAACVLAGPSPAFAAGMPQLDFHNPLTIWQVVWGAVIFLLLYLVLSRSALPQVASVLDARRGRIEGDLEAARTAKTGTDRAIDDLRRARRKAAAEAQANLDRVLQDAREEAAVRTREMNARLEAEIAAAEAQLAQERTRAMGALRTVAADTAQLLVERVTGQPAGRSLVESHVDGALAARTA
;
A
#
# COMPACT_ATOMS: atom_id res chain seq x y z
N MET A 1 -24.28 41.20 28.55
CA MET A 1 -24.28 39.91 29.26
C MET A 1 -23.47 40.02 30.57
N PRO A 2 -24.03 40.59 31.66
CA PRO A 2 -23.36 40.69 32.97
C PRO A 2 -24.15 39.92 34.05
N GLY A 3 -23.72 38.71 34.44
CA GLY A 3 -24.47 37.93 35.43
C GLY A 3 -23.68 36.90 36.25
N ALA A 4 -22.38 36.73 36.02
CA ALA A 4 -21.61 35.65 36.62
C ALA A 4 -20.62 36.09 37.72
N THR A 5 -20.67 37.33 38.18
CA THR A 5 -19.71 37.90 39.17
C THR A 5 -20.24 37.97 40.60
N GLY A 6 -21.52 37.70 40.85
CA GLY A 6 -22.14 37.80 42.19
C GLY A 6 -21.84 36.62 43.14
N LEU A 7 -21.84 35.39 42.63
CA LEU A 7 -21.78 34.19 43.47
C LEU A 7 -20.39 33.90 44.06
N ARG A 8 -19.31 34.31 43.37
CA ARG A 8 -17.93 34.17 43.89
C ARG A 8 -17.59 35.21 44.95
N ARG A 9 -18.28 36.37 44.96
CA ARG A 9 -18.09 37.40 46.00
C ARG A 9 -18.72 36.99 47.33
N LEU A 10 -19.87 36.29 47.33
CA LEU A 10 -20.49 35.81 48.57
C LEU A 10 -19.65 34.74 49.30
N GLY A 11 -19.05 33.78 48.57
CA GLY A 11 -18.18 32.76 49.17
C GLY A 11 -16.89 33.35 49.78
N ALA A 12 -16.31 34.37 49.13
CA ALA A 12 -15.14 35.08 49.64
C ALA A 12 -15.49 35.98 50.85
N GLN A 13 -16.68 36.58 50.86
CA GLN A 13 -17.12 37.51 51.91
C GLN A 13 -17.51 36.78 53.21
N VAL A 14 -18.04 35.55 53.10
CA VAL A 14 -18.26 34.67 54.27
C VAL A 14 -16.94 34.17 54.85
N ALA A 15 -15.95 33.83 54.01
CA ALA A 15 -14.63 33.40 54.46
C ALA A 15 -13.82 34.53 55.13
N VAL A 16 -13.92 35.77 54.63
CA VAL A 16 -13.25 36.95 55.22
C VAL A 16 -13.90 37.39 56.54
N CYS A 17 -15.23 37.28 56.68
CA CYS A 17 -15.91 37.57 57.96
C CYS A 17 -15.61 36.51 59.04
N LEU A 18 -15.41 35.24 58.68
CA LEU A 18 -15.02 34.19 59.63
C LEU A 18 -13.57 34.33 60.13
N LEU A 19 -12.67 34.85 59.30
CA LEU A 19 -11.27 35.14 59.68
C LEU A 19 -11.15 36.40 60.55
N ALA A 20 -12.01 37.41 60.37
CA ALA A 20 -12.00 38.63 61.18
C ALA A 20 -12.51 38.42 62.63
N ALA A 21 -13.33 37.41 62.88
CA ALA A 21 -13.82 37.09 64.23
C ALA A 21 -12.75 36.40 65.10
N CYS A 22 -11.73 35.77 64.51
CA CYS A 22 -10.68 35.07 65.26
C CYS A 22 -9.57 35.99 65.81
N VAL A 23 -9.47 37.25 65.36
CA VAL A 23 -8.35 38.15 65.74
C VAL A 23 -8.64 39.00 66.99
N LEU A 24 -9.88 39.05 67.47
CA LEU A 24 -10.25 39.80 68.70
C LEU A 24 -10.25 38.97 69.99
N ALA A 25 -9.88 37.69 69.93
CA ALA A 25 -9.78 36.81 71.10
C ALA A 25 -8.31 36.54 71.46
N GLY A 26 -7.68 37.48 72.16
CA GLY A 26 -6.36 37.27 72.75
C GLY A 26 -6.38 36.18 73.84
N PRO A 27 -5.25 35.50 74.10
CA PRO A 27 -5.17 34.40 75.05
C PRO A 27 -5.33 34.93 76.48
N SER A 28 -6.44 34.59 77.13
CA SER A 28 -6.61 34.76 78.58
C SER A 28 -5.84 33.65 79.30
N PRO A 29 -5.04 33.94 80.33
CA PRO A 29 -4.33 32.91 81.07
C PRO A 29 -5.31 32.20 82.02
N ALA A 30 -5.67 30.96 81.69
CA ALA A 30 -6.34 30.04 82.60
C ALA A 30 -5.62 28.69 82.55
N PHE A 31 -4.59 28.56 83.39
CA PHE A 31 -3.93 27.30 83.69
C PHE A 31 -4.39 26.84 85.09
N ALA A 32 -4.62 25.54 85.25
CA ALA A 32 -4.91 24.81 86.50
C ALA A 32 -6.35 24.87 87.09
N ALA A 33 -7.29 24.22 86.39
CA ALA A 33 -8.34 23.38 86.96
C ALA A 33 -8.70 22.34 85.88
N GLY A 34 -8.96 21.08 86.24
CA GLY A 34 -9.34 20.04 85.26
C GLY A 34 -10.39 20.58 84.30
N MET A 35 -10.12 20.48 82.99
CA MET A 35 -10.77 21.28 81.94
C MET A 35 -12.29 21.42 82.19
N PRO A 36 -12.79 22.56 82.72
CA PRO A 36 -14.21 22.70 83.07
C PRO A 36 -15.14 22.66 81.83
N GLN A 37 -14.55 22.62 80.63
CA GLN A 37 -15.20 22.44 79.34
C GLN A 37 -15.63 21.00 79.04
N LEU A 38 -15.09 19.98 79.73
CA LEU A 38 -15.48 18.57 79.58
C LEU A 38 -16.08 18.01 80.88
N ASP A 39 -16.55 18.87 81.78
CA ASP A 39 -17.21 18.45 83.01
C ASP A 39 -18.70 18.17 82.74
N PHE A 40 -18.99 16.91 82.42
CA PHE A 40 -20.34 16.41 82.07
C PHE A 40 -21.33 16.40 83.24
N HIS A 41 -20.90 16.81 84.43
CA HIS A 41 -21.75 16.92 85.63
C HIS A 41 -22.53 18.25 85.71
N ASN A 42 -22.18 19.25 84.86
CA ASN A 42 -22.86 20.55 84.82
C ASN A 42 -24.08 20.53 83.87
N PRO A 43 -25.28 20.95 84.28
CA PRO A 43 -26.47 20.94 83.42
C PRO A 43 -26.34 21.85 82.17
N LEU A 44 -25.45 22.86 82.22
CA LEU A 44 -25.20 23.80 81.12
C LEU A 44 -24.38 23.17 79.97
N THR A 45 -23.45 22.26 80.25
CA THR A 45 -22.60 21.60 79.23
C THR A 45 -23.40 20.55 78.43
N ILE A 46 -24.31 19.85 79.10
CA ILE A 46 -25.24 18.90 78.46
C ILE A 46 -26.13 19.64 77.44
N TRP A 47 -26.66 20.81 77.80
CA TRP A 47 -27.52 21.59 76.90
C TRP A 47 -26.77 22.13 75.68
N GLN A 48 -25.50 22.54 75.83
CA GLN A 48 -24.65 22.97 74.71
C GLN A 48 -24.38 21.82 73.73
N VAL A 49 -24.13 20.62 74.22
CA VAL A 49 -23.95 19.42 73.38
C VAL A 49 -25.24 19.06 72.66
N VAL A 50 -26.40 19.16 73.32
CA VAL A 50 -27.71 18.92 72.69
C VAL A 50 -27.95 19.90 71.56
N TRP A 51 -27.75 21.21 71.75
CA TRP A 51 -27.89 22.18 70.66
C TRP A 51 -26.83 22.03 69.57
N GLY A 52 -25.59 21.69 69.94
CA GLY A 52 -24.54 21.35 68.99
C GLY A 52 -24.92 20.16 68.12
N ALA A 53 -25.51 19.12 68.71
CA ALA A 53 -26.05 17.97 67.99
C ALA A 53 -27.24 18.35 67.10
N VAL A 54 -28.14 19.23 67.54
CA VAL A 54 -29.26 19.72 66.73
C VAL A 54 -28.76 20.48 65.49
N ILE A 55 -27.83 21.42 65.66
CA ILE A 55 -27.25 22.18 64.54
C ILE A 55 -26.45 21.26 63.62
N PHE A 56 -25.68 20.33 64.18
CA PHE A 56 -24.92 19.36 63.40
C PHE A 56 -25.84 18.44 62.59
N LEU A 57 -26.94 17.96 63.18
CA LEU A 57 -27.92 17.14 62.49
C LEU A 57 -28.62 17.93 61.38
N LEU A 58 -28.96 19.19 61.63
CA LEU A 58 -29.55 20.07 60.63
C LEU A 58 -28.58 20.32 59.46
N LEU A 59 -27.31 20.60 59.76
CA LEU A 59 -26.25 20.72 58.75
C LEU A 59 -26.07 19.42 57.97
N TYR A 60 -26.03 18.27 58.65
CA TYR A 60 -25.91 16.95 58.04
C TYR A 60 -27.05 16.66 57.07
N LEU A 61 -28.30 16.97 57.43
CA LEU A 61 -29.46 16.79 56.57
C LEU A 61 -29.36 17.69 55.32
N VAL A 62 -28.92 18.95 55.48
CA VAL A 62 -28.70 19.86 54.34
C VAL A 62 -27.60 19.34 53.41
N LEU A 63 -26.48 18.86 53.97
CA LEU A 63 -25.35 18.35 53.18
C LEU A 63 -25.68 17.05 52.47
N SER A 64 -26.36 16.14 53.17
CA SER A 64 -26.84 14.85 52.66
C SER A 64 -27.80 15.06 51.49
N ARG A 65 -28.73 16.02 51.61
CA ARG A 65 -29.77 16.24 50.61
C ARG A 65 -29.35 17.18 49.46
N SER A 66 -28.35 18.04 49.64
CA SER A 66 -27.98 19.05 48.63
C SER A 66 -26.57 18.90 48.08
N ALA A 67 -25.55 18.73 48.94
CA ALA A 67 -24.16 18.71 48.49
C ALA A 67 -23.76 17.35 47.88
N LEU A 68 -24.13 16.23 48.52
CA LEU A 68 -23.85 14.88 48.00
C LEU A 68 -24.47 14.61 46.61
N PRO A 69 -25.76 14.91 46.33
CA PRO A 69 -26.32 14.63 45.01
C PRO A 69 -25.67 15.46 43.90
N GLN A 70 -25.20 16.68 44.18
CA GLN A 70 -24.45 17.47 43.18
C GLN A 70 -23.14 16.81 42.81
N VAL A 71 -22.37 16.30 43.78
CA VAL A 71 -21.12 15.59 43.52
C VAL A 71 -21.38 14.28 42.76
N ALA A 72 -22.42 13.53 43.15
CA ALA A 72 -22.83 12.32 42.45
C ALA A 72 -23.17 12.61 40.98
N SER A 73 -23.95 13.65 40.69
CA SER A 73 -24.31 14.01 39.31
C SER A 73 -23.11 14.37 38.44
N VAL A 74 -22.08 15.01 39.00
CA VAL A 74 -20.85 15.35 38.26
C VAL A 74 -20.04 14.10 37.98
N LEU A 75 -19.99 13.18 38.94
CA LEU A 75 -19.27 11.92 38.77
C LEU A 75 -19.95 11.04 37.72
N ASP A 76 -21.28 10.94 37.76
CA ASP A 76 -22.05 10.21 36.76
C ASP A 76 -21.93 10.84 35.37
N ALA A 77 -21.99 12.17 35.26
CA ALA A 77 -21.77 12.86 33.99
C ALA A 77 -20.35 12.61 33.44
N ARG A 78 -19.33 12.56 34.29
CA ARG A 78 -17.96 12.22 33.88
C ARG A 78 -17.85 10.76 33.44
N ARG A 79 -18.43 9.83 34.19
CA ARG A 79 -18.47 8.40 33.85
C ARG A 79 -19.17 8.19 32.50
N GLY A 80 -20.35 8.77 32.31
CA GLY A 80 -21.08 8.69 31.06
C GLY A 80 -20.32 9.27 29.86
N ARG A 81 -19.58 10.37 30.05
CA ARG A 81 -18.68 10.89 28.98
C ARG A 81 -17.54 9.93 28.67
N ILE A 82 -16.87 9.39 29.68
CA ILE A 82 -15.77 8.43 29.47
C ILE A 82 -16.27 7.17 28.77
N GLU A 83 -17.42 6.63 29.18
CA GLU A 83 -18.04 5.48 28.54
C GLU A 83 -18.42 5.78 27.08
N GLY A 84 -19.00 6.95 26.82
CA GLY A 84 -19.31 7.41 25.47
C GLY A 84 -18.07 7.56 24.59
N ASP A 85 -17.01 8.17 25.12
CA ASP A 85 -15.74 8.35 24.41
C ASP A 85 -15.06 7.00 24.14
N LEU A 86 -15.10 6.07 25.11
CA LEU A 86 -14.58 4.70 24.95
C LEU A 86 -15.37 3.92 23.89
N GLU A 87 -16.69 4.04 23.86
CA GLU A 87 -17.51 3.35 22.88
C GLU A 87 -17.35 3.93 21.48
N ALA A 88 -17.25 5.26 21.36
CA ALA A 88 -16.91 5.92 20.10
C ALA A 88 -15.52 5.48 19.60
N ALA A 89 -14.52 5.41 20.49
CA ALA A 89 -13.18 4.95 20.15
C ALA A 89 -13.18 3.47 19.72
N ARG A 90 -13.95 2.61 20.40
CA ARG A 90 -14.12 1.19 20.02
C ARG A 90 -14.76 1.06 18.64
N THR A 91 -15.85 1.78 18.40
CA THR A 91 -16.55 1.77 17.11
C THR A 91 -15.65 2.25 15.98
N ALA A 92 -14.92 3.35 16.20
CA ALA A 92 -13.96 3.87 15.23
C ALA A 92 -12.82 2.88 14.96
N LYS A 93 -12.29 2.21 16.01
CA LYS A 93 -11.27 1.17 15.87
C LYS A 93 -11.80 -0.01 15.06
N THR A 94 -12.96 -0.54 15.40
CA THR A 94 -13.58 -1.66 14.67
C THR A 94 -13.89 -1.29 13.22
N GLY A 95 -14.34 -0.06 12.95
CA GLY A 95 -14.54 0.44 11.59
C GLY A 95 -13.23 0.49 10.80
N THR A 96 -12.16 0.95 11.42
CA THR A 96 -10.81 0.99 10.83
C THR A 96 -10.27 -0.41 10.56
N ASP A 97 -10.39 -1.32 11.53
CA ASP A 97 -9.94 -2.71 11.38
C ASP A 97 -10.67 -3.40 10.22
N ARG A 98 -11.99 -3.19 10.08
CA ARG A 98 -12.77 -3.68 8.94
C ARG A 98 -12.30 -3.10 7.61
N ALA A 99 -12.09 -1.78 7.55
CA ALA A 99 -11.62 -1.11 6.35
C ALA A 99 -10.22 -1.57 5.93
N ILE A 100 -9.32 -1.81 6.90
CA ILE A 100 -7.99 -2.38 6.65
C ILE A 100 -8.11 -3.79 6.07
N ASP A 101 -9.00 -4.61 6.62
CA ASP A 101 -9.19 -5.98 6.14
C ASP A 101 -9.81 -6.03 4.74
N ASP A 102 -10.77 -5.15 4.45
CA ASP A 102 -11.33 -4.98 3.10
C ASP A 102 -10.26 -4.52 2.11
N LEU A 103 -9.46 -3.52 2.46
CA LEU A 103 -8.36 -3.04 1.63
C LEU A 103 -7.33 -4.15 1.39
N ARG A 104 -6.98 -4.93 2.42
CA ARG A 104 -6.06 -6.07 2.29
C ARG A 104 -6.63 -7.16 1.38
N ARG A 105 -7.93 -7.47 1.48
CA ARG A 105 -8.61 -8.40 0.57
C ARG A 105 -8.58 -7.89 -0.87
N ALA A 106 -8.96 -6.64 -1.09
CA ALA A 106 -8.97 -6.01 -2.41
C ALA A 106 -7.56 -5.98 -3.03
N ARG A 107 -6.53 -5.63 -2.26
CA ARG A 107 -5.13 -5.65 -2.71
C ARG A 107 -4.67 -7.04 -3.10
N ARG A 108 -4.95 -8.06 -2.29
CA ARG A 108 -4.60 -9.45 -2.61
C ARG A 108 -5.31 -9.93 -3.88
N LYS A 109 -6.60 -9.62 -4.03
CA LYS A 109 -7.37 -9.95 -5.24
C LYS A 109 -6.79 -9.26 -6.48
N ALA A 110 -6.54 -7.96 -6.41
CA ALA A 110 -5.95 -7.20 -7.51
C ALA A 110 -4.55 -7.71 -7.88
N ALA A 111 -3.72 -8.06 -6.89
CA ALA A 111 -2.40 -8.65 -7.14
C ALA A 111 -2.49 -10.02 -7.83
N ALA A 112 -3.44 -10.86 -7.40
CA ALA A 112 -3.67 -12.16 -8.03
C ALA A 112 -4.20 -12.03 -9.47
N GLU A 113 -5.14 -11.10 -9.70
CA GLU A 113 -5.66 -10.80 -11.04
C GLU A 113 -4.57 -10.23 -11.96
N ALA A 114 -3.73 -9.34 -11.45
CA ALA A 114 -2.60 -8.80 -12.19
C ALA A 114 -1.60 -9.89 -12.57
N GLN A 115 -1.24 -10.78 -11.64
CA GLN A 115 -0.34 -11.91 -11.91
C GLN A 115 -0.94 -12.86 -12.95
N ALA A 116 -2.22 -13.22 -12.81
CA ALA A 116 -2.89 -14.08 -13.78
C ALA A 116 -2.96 -13.44 -15.18
N ASN A 117 -3.16 -12.12 -15.25
CA ASN A 117 -3.14 -11.39 -16.52
C ASN A 117 -1.73 -11.34 -17.13
N LEU A 118 -0.69 -11.12 -16.32
CA LEU A 118 0.70 -11.17 -16.79
C LEU A 118 1.04 -12.54 -17.35
N ASP A 119 0.69 -13.62 -16.64
CA ASP A 119 0.94 -14.98 -17.08
C ASP A 119 0.22 -15.29 -18.40
N ARG A 120 -1.04 -14.83 -18.54
CA ARG A 120 -1.81 -14.95 -19.78
C ARG A 120 -1.15 -14.20 -20.93
N VAL A 121 -0.80 -12.92 -20.74
CA VAL A 121 -0.15 -12.10 -21.77
C VAL A 121 1.19 -12.69 -22.19
N LEU A 122 1.97 -13.24 -21.24
CA LEU A 122 3.23 -13.90 -21.54
C LEU A 122 3.03 -15.20 -22.32
N GLN A 123 1.99 -15.98 -22.02
CA GLN A 123 1.63 -17.17 -22.79
C GLN A 123 1.20 -16.79 -24.21
N ASP A 124 0.26 -15.86 -24.35
CA ASP A 124 -0.25 -15.40 -25.64
C ASP A 124 0.90 -14.83 -26.51
N ALA A 125 1.80 -14.02 -25.92
CA ALA A 125 2.96 -13.48 -26.62
C ALA A 125 3.95 -14.56 -27.07
N ARG A 126 4.15 -15.63 -26.28
CA ARG A 126 5.00 -16.76 -26.65
C ARG A 126 4.39 -17.58 -27.78
N GLU A 127 3.08 -17.80 -27.74
CA GLU A 127 2.36 -18.49 -28.80
C GLU A 127 2.40 -17.69 -30.11
N GLU A 128 2.13 -16.39 -30.06
CA GLU A 128 2.19 -15.50 -31.22
C GLU A 128 3.63 -15.42 -31.79
N ALA A 129 4.64 -15.35 -30.92
CA ALA A 129 6.04 -15.40 -31.34
C ALA A 129 6.37 -16.73 -32.03
N ALA A 130 5.93 -17.87 -31.47
CA ALA A 130 6.17 -19.18 -32.06
C ALA A 130 5.50 -19.32 -33.44
N VAL A 131 4.27 -18.81 -33.60
CA VAL A 131 3.58 -18.77 -34.90
C VAL A 131 4.35 -17.92 -35.90
N ARG A 132 4.73 -16.69 -35.53
CA ARG A 132 5.52 -15.80 -36.39
C ARG A 132 6.85 -16.42 -36.80
N THR A 133 7.56 -17.07 -35.88
CA THR A 133 8.81 -17.76 -36.19
C THR A 133 8.59 -18.90 -37.19
N ARG A 134 7.53 -19.71 -37.02
CA ARG A 134 7.21 -20.78 -37.98
C ARG A 134 6.88 -20.22 -39.36
N GLU A 135 6.09 -19.17 -39.43
CA GLU A 135 5.75 -18.51 -40.70
C GLU A 135 6.99 -17.91 -41.39
N MET A 136 7.86 -17.24 -40.62
CA MET A 136 9.11 -16.70 -41.15
C MET A 136 10.04 -17.81 -41.65
N ASN A 137 10.19 -18.90 -40.91
CA ASN A 137 11.00 -20.04 -41.33
C ASN A 137 10.44 -20.68 -42.61
N ALA A 138 9.12 -20.87 -42.70
CA ALA A 138 8.50 -21.42 -43.91
C ALA A 138 8.70 -20.51 -45.13
N ARG A 139 8.62 -19.19 -44.95
CA ARG A 139 8.93 -18.22 -46.03
C ARG A 139 10.39 -18.28 -46.44
N LEU A 140 11.31 -18.31 -45.47
CA LEU A 140 12.75 -18.43 -45.73
C LEU A 140 13.08 -19.71 -46.47
N GLU A 141 12.51 -20.85 -46.07
CA GLU A 141 12.70 -22.13 -46.76
C GLU A 141 12.21 -22.06 -48.21
N ALA A 142 11.06 -21.43 -48.46
CA ALA A 142 10.53 -21.24 -49.81
C ALA A 142 11.42 -20.30 -50.66
N GLU A 143 11.92 -19.21 -50.08
CA GLU A 143 12.83 -18.28 -50.75
C GLU A 143 14.18 -18.95 -51.07
N ILE A 144 14.72 -19.75 -50.14
CA ILE A 144 15.95 -20.52 -50.35
C ILE A 144 15.75 -21.52 -51.49
N ALA A 145 14.66 -22.30 -51.47
CA ALA A 145 14.38 -23.27 -52.53
C ALA A 145 14.21 -22.60 -53.91
N ALA A 146 13.55 -21.43 -53.96
CA ALA A 146 13.42 -20.65 -55.19
C ALA A 146 14.78 -20.12 -55.67
N ALA A 147 15.62 -19.60 -54.77
CA ALA A 147 16.96 -19.12 -55.09
C ALA A 147 17.88 -20.25 -55.56
N GLU A 148 17.81 -21.44 -54.95
CA GLU A 148 18.54 -22.63 -55.37
C GLU A 148 18.14 -23.07 -56.78
N ALA A 149 16.84 -23.07 -57.09
CA ALA A 149 16.34 -23.38 -58.42
C ALA A 149 16.81 -22.37 -59.47
N GLN A 150 16.79 -21.07 -59.14
CA GLN A 150 17.32 -20.02 -60.01
C GLN A 150 18.83 -20.18 -60.22
N LEU A 151 19.58 -20.43 -59.15
CA LEU A 151 21.04 -20.64 -59.21
C LEU A 151 21.39 -21.85 -60.07
N ALA A 152 20.63 -22.95 -59.97
CA ALA A 152 20.81 -24.13 -60.81
C ALA A 152 20.54 -23.81 -62.29
N GLN A 153 19.49 -23.04 -62.59
CA GLN A 153 19.18 -22.62 -63.95
C GLN A 153 20.26 -21.69 -64.53
N GLU A 154 20.69 -20.68 -63.78
CA GLU A 154 21.77 -19.77 -64.18
C GLU A 154 23.10 -20.49 -64.35
N ARG A 155 23.40 -21.48 -63.49
CA ARG A 155 24.57 -22.34 -63.65
C ARG A 155 24.53 -23.12 -64.96
N THR A 156 23.39 -23.73 -65.29
CA THR A 156 23.22 -24.45 -66.57
C THR A 156 23.37 -23.51 -67.76
N ARG A 157 22.78 -22.30 -67.71
CA ARG A 157 22.93 -21.28 -68.76
C ARG A 157 24.38 -20.85 -68.94
N ALA A 158 25.07 -20.54 -67.84
CA ALA A 158 26.48 -20.14 -67.86
C ALA A 158 27.38 -21.24 -68.42
N MET A 159 27.16 -22.50 -68.02
CA MET A 159 27.90 -23.65 -68.56
C MET A 159 27.63 -23.86 -70.05
N GLY A 160 26.39 -23.69 -70.50
CA GLY A 160 26.03 -23.72 -71.92
C GLY A 160 26.73 -22.63 -72.73
N ALA A 161 26.72 -21.39 -72.24
CA ALA A 161 27.42 -20.27 -72.88
C ALA A 161 28.94 -20.48 -72.92
N LEU A 162 29.54 -20.98 -71.84
CA LEU A 162 30.97 -21.32 -71.80
C LEU A 162 31.33 -22.42 -72.81
N ARG A 163 30.48 -23.44 -72.98
CA ARG A 163 30.67 -24.49 -73.99
C ARG A 163 30.66 -23.92 -75.41
N THR A 164 29.72 -23.02 -75.73
CA THR A 164 29.68 -22.35 -77.04
C THR A 164 30.94 -21.52 -77.27
N VAL A 165 31.34 -20.68 -76.32
CA VAL A 165 32.55 -19.84 -76.45
C VAL A 165 33.81 -20.71 -76.56
N ALA A 166 33.91 -21.80 -75.79
CA ALA A 166 35.04 -22.73 -75.86
C ALA A 166 35.12 -23.45 -77.22
N ALA A 167 33.99 -23.91 -77.76
CA ALA A 167 33.93 -24.54 -79.08
C ALA A 167 34.30 -23.57 -80.20
N ASP A 168 33.75 -22.35 -80.18
CA ASP A 168 34.06 -21.32 -81.18
C ASP A 168 35.55 -20.92 -81.12
N THR A 169 36.11 -20.78 -79.91
CA THR A 169 37.54 -20.45 -79.71
C THR A 169 38.45 -21.59 -80.16
N ALA A 170 38.11 -22.84 -79.84
CA ALA A 170 38.85 -24.02 -80.26
C ALA A 170 38.83 -24.19 -81.79
N GLN A 171 37.68 -23.93 -82.43
CA GLN A 171 37.54 -23.97 -83.88
C GLN A 171 38.45 -22.92 -84.55
N LEU A 172 38.44 -21.67 -84.06
CA LEU A 172 39.32 -20.61 -84.53
C LEU A 172 40.81 -20.95 -84.36
N LEU A 173 41.19 -21.55 -83.23
CA LEU A 173 42.56 -22.01 -82.97
C LEU A 173 43.00 -23.10 -83.94
N VAL A 174 42.15 -24.12 -84.18
CA VAL A 174 42.47 -25.21 -85.11
C VAL A 174 42.60 -24.69 -86.54
N GLU A 175 41.70 -23.80 -86.98
CA GLU A 175 41.78 -23.17 -88.30
C GLU A 175 43.08 -22.37 -88.47
N ARG A 176 43.50 -21.61 -87.45
CA ARG A 176 44.76 -20.85 -87.46
C ARG A 176 46.01 -21.73 -87.50
N VAL A 177 45.99 -22.90 -86.86
CA VAL A 177 47.16 -23.78 -86.77
C VAL A 177 47.27 -24.74 -87.95
N THR A 178 46.16 -25.29 -88.43
CA THR A 178 46.15 -26.33 -89.48
C THR A 178 45.83 -25.79 -90.88
N GLY A 179 45.32 -24.56 -90.98
CA GLY A 179 44.96 -23.94 -92.25
C GLY A 179 43.70 -24.52 -92.91
N GLN A 180 43.00 -25.44 -92.25
CA GLN A 180 41.72 -26.01 -92.68
C GLN A 180 40.68 -25.95 -91.56
N PRO A 181 39.39 -25.70 -91.86
CA PRO A 181 38.34 -25.69 -90.86
C PRO A 181 38.07 -27.13 -90.38
N ALA A 182 38.15 -27.35 -89.06
CA ALA A 182 37.74 -28.61 -88.47
C ALA A 182 36.20 -28.73 -88.42
N GLY A 183 35.70 -29.95 -88.58
CA GLY A 183 34.26 -30.24 -88.48
C GLY A 183 33.73 -29.87 -87.09
N ARG A 184 32.69 -29.01 -87.05
CA ARG A 184 32.10 -28.47 -85.82
C ARG A 184 31.68 -29.55 -84.82
N SER A 185 31.10 -30.66 -85.31
CA SER A 185 30.68 -31.78 -84.45
C SER A 185 31.84 -32.48 -83.74
N LEU A 186 33.02 -32.55 -84.38
CA LEU A 186 34.20 -33.18 -83.79
C LEU A 186 34.77 -32.30 -82.66
N VAL A 187 34.87 -30.99 -82.89
CA VAL A 187 35.34 -30.00 -81.90
C VAL A 187 34.41 -29.96 -80.68
N GLU A 188 33.09 -29.92 -80.90
CA GLU A 188 32.10 -29.95 -79.82
C GLU A 188 32.22 -31.24 -78.99
N SER A 189 32.44 -32.41 -79.60
CA SER A 189 32.61 -33.67 -78.87
C SER A 189 33.87 -33.71 -77.99
N HIS A 190 34.97 -33.10 -78.45
CA HIS A 190 36.22 -33.03 -77.68
C HIS A 190 36.13 -32.00 -76.55
N VAL A 191 35.47 -30.85 -76.78
CA VAL A 191 35.19 -29.86 -75.73
C VAL A 191 34.28 -30.46 -74.66
N ASP A 192 33.30 -31.26 -75.04
CA ASP A 192 32.43 -31.97 -74.11
C ASP A 192 33.17 -32.99 -73.26
N GLY A 193 34.01 -33.82 -73.88
CA GLY A 193 34.86 -34.76 -73.16
C GLY A 193 35.79 -34.06 -72.16
N ALA A 194 36.36 -32.91 -72.53
CA ALA A 194 37.21 -32.12 -71.67
C ALA A 194 36.45 -31.45 -70.50
N LEU A 195 35.22 -30.97 -70.74
CA LEU A 195 34.36 -30.40 -69.70
C LEU A 195 33.88 -31.48 -68.72
N ALA A 196 33.47 -32.65 -69.22
CA ALA A 196 33.02 -33.78 -68.41
C ALA A 196 34.12 -34.32 -67.49
N ALA A 197 35.37 -34.40 -67.98
CA ALA A 197 36.53 -34.82 -67.20
C ALA A 197 36.87 -33.85 -66.05
N ARG A 198 36.44 -32.59 -66.13
CA ARG A 198 36.69 -31.57 -65.09
C ARG A 198 35.58 -31.47 -64.04
N THR A 199 34.39 -32.00 -64.33
CA THR A 199 33.25 -32.00 -63.40
C THR A 199 33.12 -33.28 -62.57
N ALA A 200 33.87 -34.34 -62.89
CA ALA A 200 34.01 -35.56 -62.09
C ALA A 200 35.09 -35.38 -61.01
#